data_AF-A0A0L7QJJ0-F1
#
_entry.id   AF-A0A0L7QJJ0-F1
#
_cell.length_a   1.000
_cell.length_b   1.000
_cell.length_c   1.000
_cell.angle_alpha   90.00
_cell.angle_beta   90.00
_cell.angle_gamma   90.00
#
_symmetry.space_group_name_H-M   'P 1'
#
loop_
_entity.id
_entity.type
_entity.pdbx_description
1 polymer ?
#
loop_
_entity_poly.entity_id
_entity_poly.type
_entity_poly.pdbx_seq_one_letter_code
_entity_poly.pdbx_strand_id
1 'polypeptide(L)' 'PTDYHFFKHFGNFLREKIFRNKDDAVKTFVEFIHSRTPDFYCNGIGTLVERWKKCIESNGNYFD' A
#
# COMPACT_ATOMS: atom_id res chain seq x y z
N PRO A 1 6.76 -3.06 -2.49
CA PRO A 1 5.32 -3.04 -2.85
C PRO A 1 4.40 -2.90 -1.64
N THR A 2 4.63 -3.68 -0.59
CA THR A 2 3.85 -3.61 0.64
C THR A 2 3.87 -2.20 1.24
N ASP A 3 5.04 -1.59 1.35
CA ASP A 3 5.16 -0.23 1.91
C ASP A 3 4.59 0.85 0.97
N TYR A 4 5.24 1.06 -0.17
CA TYR A 4 4.92 2.15 -1.10
C TYR A 4 3.52 2.11 -1.74
N HIS A 5 2.82 0.96 -1.71
CA HIS A 5 1.52 0.77 -2.37
C HIS A 5 0.49 0.28 -1.36
N PHE A 6 0.64 -0.94 -0.82
CA PHE A 6 -0.38 -1.52 0.06
C PHE A 6 -0.60 -0.65 1.31
N PHE A 7 0.46 -0.36 2.07
CA PHE A 7 0.40 0.46 3.28
C PHE A 7 0.14 1.93 2.99
N LYS A 8 0.63 2.47 1.87
CA LYS A 8 0.21 3.80 1.41
C LYS A 8 -1.31 3.92 1.28
N HIS A 9 -1.95 2.97 0.59
CA HIS A 9 -3.41 2.96 0.42
C HIS A 9 -4.14 2.59 1.72
N PHE A 10 -3.59 1.67 2.51
CA PHE A 10 -4.17 1.30 3.81
C PHE A 10 -4.14 2.48 4.78
N GLY A 11 -3.03 3.22 4.88
CA GLY A 11 -2.93 4.42 5.72
C GLY A 11 -3.94 5.50 5.32
N ASN A 12 -4.19 5.66 4.01
CA ASN A 12 -5.27 6.54 3.54
C ASN A 12 -6.66 6.03 3.94
N PHE A 13 -6.91 4.72 3.85
CA PHE A 13 -8.16 4.09 4.28
C PHE A 13 -8.38 4.17 5.81
N LEU A 14 -7.30 4.18 6.58
CA LEU A 14 -7.32 4.31 8.03
C LEU A 14 -7.55 5.75 8.50
N ARG A 15 -7.43 6.75 7.63
CA ARG A 15 -7.59 8.15 8.00
C ARG A 15 -8.95 8.36 8.68
N GLU A 16 -8.93 9.05 9.82
CA GLU A 16 -10.11 9.36 10.66
C GLU A 16 -10.82 8.16 11.32
N LYS A 17 -10.26 6.94 11.24
CA LYS A 17 -10.81 5.79 11.97
C LYS A 17 -10.27 5.75 13.42
N ILE A 18 -11.17 5.50 14.37
CA ILE A 18 -10.84 5.28 15.79
C ILE A 18 -11.25 3.84 16.15
N PHE A 19 -10.32 3.08 16.71
CA PHE A 19 -10.55 1.69 17.13
C PHE A 19 -10.71 1.63 18.65
N ARG A 20 -11.72 0.92 19.15
CA ARG A 20 -11.95 0.77 20.60
C ARG A 20 -11.24 -0.45 21.17
N ASN A 21 -10.94 -1.42 20.31
CA ASN A 21 -10.28 -2.67 20.67
C ASN A 21 -9.56 -3.27 19.45
N LYS A 22 -8.91 -4.41 19.66
CA LYS A 22 -8.20 -5.16 18.61
C LYS A 22 -9.13 -5.68 17.52
N ASP A 23 -10.33 -6.14 17.88
CA ASP A 23 -11.27 -6.75 16.93
C ASP A 23 -11.77 -5.73 15.91
N ASP A 24 -12.02 -4.48 16.34
CA ASP A 24 -12.33 -3.36 15.44
C ASP A 24 -11.23 -3.12 14.40
N ALA A 25 -9.97 -3.17 14.83
CA ALA A 25 -8.81 -2.99 13.96
C ALA A 25 -8.66 -4.17 12.98
N VAL A 26 -8.82 -5.41 13.45
CA VAL A 26 -8.76 -6.62 12.61
C VAL A 26 -9.88 -6.60 11.57
N LYS A 27 -11.12 -6.28 11.98
CA LYS A 27 -12.25 -6.16 11.06
C LYS A 27 -11.99 -5.11 9.98
N THR A 28 -11.49 -3.94 10.37
CA THR A 28 -11.16 -2.86 9.42
C THR A 28 -10.08 -3.28 8.42
N PHE A 29 -9.08 -4.06 8.85
CA PHE A 29 -8.06 -4.60 7.97
C PHE A 29 -8.64 -5.61 6.96
N VAL A 30 -9.54 -6.49 7.41
CA VAL A 30 -10.24 -7.43 6.52
C VAL A 30 -11.14 -6.70 5.52
N GLU A 31 -11.89 -5.68 5.96
CA GLU A 31 -12.68 -4.82 5.08
C GLU A 31 -11.81 -4.13 4.02
N PHE A 32 -10.63 -3.63 4.42
CA PHE A 32 -9.68 -3.04 3.47
C PHE A 32 -9.29 -4.04 2.39
N ILE A 33 -8.86 -5.24 2.76
CA ILE A 33 -8.46 -6.30 1.81
C ILE A 33 -9.62 -6.66 0.89
N HIS A 34 -10.81 -6.91 1.42
CA HIS A 34 -11.98 -7.29 0.62
C HIS A 34 -12.45 -6.17 -0.32
N SER A 35 -12.14 -4.91 -0.01
CA SER A 35 -12.47 -3.78 -0.89
C SER A 35 -11.51 -3.62 -2.08
N ARG A 36 -10.42 -4.38 -2.15
CA ARG A 36 -9.43 -4.28 -3.25
C ARG A 36 -9.76 -5.27 -4.37
N THR A 37 -9.63 -4.82 -5.60
CA THR A 37 -9.70 -5.70 -6.77
C THR A 37 -8.37 -6.44 -6.97
N PRO A 38 -8.33 -7.56 -7.72
CA PRO A 38 -7.07 -8.19 -8.12
C PRO A 38 -6.08 -7.20 -8.77
N ASP A 39 -6.59 -6.29 -9.61
CA ASP A 39 -5.79 -5.26 -10.29
C ASP A 39 -5.05 -4.33 -9.33
N PHE A 40 -5.58 -4.08 -8.13
CA PHE A 40 -4.87 -3.31 -7.11
C PHE A 40 -3.50 -3.95 -6.82
N TYR A 41 -3.49 -5.25 -6.54
CA TYR A 41 -2.26 -5.98 -6.25
C TYR A 41 -1.34 -6.07 -7.47
N CYS A 42 -1.91 -6.34 -8.65
CA CYS A 42 -1.18 -6.37 -9.91
C CYS A 42 -0.48 -5.04 -10.18
N ASN A 43 -1.14 -3.91 -9.99
CA ASN A 43 -0.57 -2.57 -10.17
C ASN A 43 0.57 -2.30 -9.17
N GLY A 44 0.39 -2.70 -7.91
CA GLY A 44 1.42 -2.56 -6.88
C GLY A 44 2.72 -3.30 -7.24
N ILE A 45 2.62 -4.50 -7.82
CA ILE A 45 3.77 -5.29 -8.28
C ILE A 45 4.30 -4.79 -9.63
N GLY A 46 3.42 -4.48 -10.59
CA GLY A 46 3.78 -4.04 -11.94
C GLY A 46 4.60 -2.76 -11.97
N THR A 47 4.45 -1.89 -10.97
CA THR A 47 5.25 -0.66 -10.83
C THR A 47 6.70 -0.90 -10.36
N LEU A 48 7.09 -2.12 -9.99
CA LEU A 48 8.46 -2.42 -9.56
C LEU A 48 9.50 -2.09 -10.62
N VAL A 49 9.24 -2.44 -11.88
CA VAL A 49 10.19 -2.22 -12.99
C VAL A 49 10.48 -0.73 -13.17
N GLU A 50 9.45 0.11 -13.14
CA GLU A 50 9.61 1.55 -13.22
C GLU A 50 10.39 2.11 -12.03
N ARG A 51 10.11 1.62 -10.81
CA ARG A 51 10.82 2.06 -9.61
C ARG A 51 12.29 1.66 -9.62
N TRP A 52 12.62 0.45 -10.08
CA TRP A 52 14.02 0.06 -10.23
C TRP A 52 14.73 0.93 -11.25
N LYS A 53 14.07 1.28 -12.35
CA LYS A 53 14.62 2.23 -13.31
C LYS A 53 14.91 3.59 -12.66
N LYS A 54 13.96 4.15 -11.91
CA LYS A 54 14.17 5.40 -11.16
C LYS A 54 15.31 5.31 -10.15
N CYS A 55 15.48 4.16 -9.48
CA CYS A 55 16.60 3.93 -8.56
C CYS A 55 17.94 4.06 -9.29
N ILE A 56 18.07 3.43 -10.46
CA ILE A 56 19.29 3.49 -11.29
C ILE A 56 19.54 4.92 -11.78
N GLU A 57 18.52 5.58 -12.32
CA GLU A 57 18.60 6.97 -12.78
C GLU A 57 18.95 7.96 -11.65
N SER A 58 18.58 7.63 -10.42
CA SER A 58 18.89 8.41 -9.22
C SER A 58 20.26 8.04 -8.60
N ASN A 59 21.05 7.18 -9.24
CA ASN A 59 22.30 6.64 -8.69
C ASN A 59 22.12 6.02 -7.29
N GLY A 60 21.01 5.32 -7.07
CA GLY A 60 20.68 4.67 -5.80
C GLY A 60 20.13 5.60 -4.72
N ASN A 61 19.97 6.90 -4.98
CA ASN A 61 19.31 7.82 -4.04
C ASN A 61 17.79 7.55 -3.97
N TYR A 62 17.14 8.10 -2.95
CA TYR A 62 15.68 8.09 -2.83
C TYR A 62 15.01 8.82 -4.00
N PHE A 63 13.84 8.32 -4.39
CA PHE A 63 12.98 8.85 -5.44
C PHE A 63 11.52 8.57 -5.12
N ASP A 64 10.60 9.25 -5.81
CA ASP A 64 9.15 9.10 -5.65
C ASP A 64 8.51 8.11 -6.64
#